data_AF-A0A084JQQ8-F1
#
_entry.id   AF-A0A084JQQ8-F1
#
_cell.length_a   1.000
_cell.length_b   1.000
_cell.length_c   1.000
_cell.angle_alpha   90.00
_cell.angle_beta   90.00
_cell.angle_gamma   90.00
#
_symmetry.space_group_name_H-M   'P 1'
#
loop_
_entity.id
_entity.type
_entity.pdbx_description
1 polymer ?
#
loop_
_entity_poly.entity_id
_entity_poly.type
_entity_poly.pdbx_seq_one_letter_code
_entity_poly.pdbx_strand_id
1 'polypeptide(L)'
;MVFTSTDYFSNGRQVANTVTIFDAEFMEKFQLDMNDIENMKEFSTYGLYRMAKHAKTVFNVLNADADSYIAGINKNEPVIIVEEILVEEGDKQLSYAKHQLLGSMYRFSMERKSHM
;
A
#
# COMPACT_ATOMS: atom_id res chain seq x y z
N MET A 1 -14.39 1.69 9.13
CA MET A 1 -13.13 1.74 8.36
C MET A 1 -12.02 2.21 9.28
N VAL A 2 -10.88 1.53 9.22
CA VAL A 2 -9.65 1.88 9.91
C VAL A 2 -8.59 2.16 8.85
N PHE A 3 -7.70 3.13 9.12
CA PHE A 3 -6.60 3.45 8.23
C PHE A 3 -5.26 3.23 8.94
N THR A 4 -4.27 2.80 8.18
CA THR A 4 -2.87 2.74 8.60
C THR A 4 -2.00 3.41 7.55
N SER A 5 -0.89 3.97 7.99
CA SER A 5 0.13 4.57 7.11
C SER A 5 1.48 3.95 7.44
N THR A 6 2.15 3.42 6.43
CA THR A 6 3.46 2.77 6.57
C THR A 6 4.46 3.49 5.68
N ASP A 7 5.51 4.03 6.31
CA ASP A 7 6.61 4.70 5.62
C ASP A 7 7.77 3.72 5.41
N TYR A 8 8.38 3.77 4.24
CA TYR A 8 9.52 2.92 3.88
C TYR A 8 10.74 3.79 3.61
N PHE A 9 11.89 3.34 4.14
CA PHE A 9 13.13 4.11 4.10
C PHE A 9 14.27 3.31 3.46
N SER A 10 15.15 4.01 2.76
CA SER A 10 16.43 3.49 2.28
C SER A 10 17.51 4.52 2.57
N ASN A 11 18.59 4.11 3.25
CA ASN A 11 19.70 4.98 3.67
C ASN A 11 19.22 6.27 4.38
N GLY A 12 18.20 6.18 5.22
CA GLY A 12 17.63 7.33 5.95
C GLY A 12 16.71 8.25 5.15
N ARG A 13 16.53 8.02 3.84
CA ARG A 13 15.57 8.76 3.00
C ARG A 13 14.26 7.98 2.93
N GLN A 14 13.12 8.66 3.08
CA GLN A 14 11.82 8.06 2.78
C GLN A 14 11.70 7.84 1.27
N VAL A 15 11.44 6.61 0.86
CA VAL A 15 11.37 6.22 -0.56
C VAL A 15 9.97 5.79 -0.96
N ALA A 16 9.12 5.47 0.01
CA ALA A 16 7.73 5.17 -0.24
C ALA A 16 6.86 5.45 0.99
N ASN A 17 5.56 5.56 0.73
CA ASN A 17 4.51 5.54 1.72
C ASN A 17 3.37 4.66 1.19
N THR A 18 2.77 3.88 2.08
CA THR A 18 1.53 3.14 1.80
C THR A 18 0.48 3.59 2.80
N VAL A 19 -0.67 4.04 2.31
CA VAL A 19 -1.88 4.19 3.10
C VAL A 19 -2.80 3.01 2.82
N THR A 20 -3.18 2.27 3.85
CA THR A 20 -4.11 1.14 3.75
C THR A 20 -5.37 1.43 4.53
N ILE A 21 -6.53 1.13 3.95
CA ILE A 21 -7.83 1.25 4.58
C ILE A 21 -8.50 -0.11 4.56
N PHE A 22 -9.01 -0.56 5.71
CA PHE A 22 -9.70 -1.84 5.85
C PHE A 22 -10.89 -1.72 6.82
N ASP A 23 -11.71 -2.77 6.88
CA ASP A 23 -12.90 -2.76 7.73
C ASP A 23 -12.54 -2.77 9.22
N ALA A 24 -13.28 -1.99 10.02
CA ALA A 24 -13.09 -1.98 11.47
C ALA A 24 -13.46 -3.32 12.11
N GLU A 25 -14.28 -4.16 11.48
CA GLU A 25 -14.57 -5.53 11.93
C GLU A 25 -13.29 -6.37 12.12
N PHE A 26 -12.21 -6.07 11.39
CA PHE A 26 -10.93 -6.76 11.55
C PHE A 26 -10.24 -6.44 12.88
N MET A 27 -10.56 -5.31 13.52
CA MET A 27 -10.03 -4.99 14.83
C MET A 27 -10.43 -6.03 15.87
N GLU A 28 -11.72 -6.37 15.92
CA GLU A 28 -12.23 -7.38 16.84
C GLU A 28 -11.81 -8.79 16.42
N LYS A 29 -11.95 -9.11 15.13
CA LYS A 29 -11.65 -10.45 14.60
C LYS A 29 -10.19 -10.88 14.83
N PHE A 30 -9.25 -9.94 14.71
CA PHE A 30 -7.82 -10.20 14.85
C PHE A 30 -7.22 -9.64 16.14
N GLN A 31 -8.06 -9.17 17.07
CA GLN A 31 -7.63 -8.62 18.37
C GLN A 31 -6.60 -7.49 18.22
N LEU A 32 -6.83 -6.60 17.26
CA LEU A 32 -5.98 -5.43 17.02
C LEU A 32 -6.38 -4.30 17.97
N ASP A 33 -5.40 -3.51 18.39
CA ASP A 33 -5.60 -2.31 19.21
C ASP A 33 -5.20 -1.07 18.39
N MET A 34 -6.05 -0.04 18.38
CA MET A 34 -5.76 1.24 17.74
C MET A 34 -4.54 1.95 18.34
N ASN A 35 -4.21 1.66 19.59
CA ASN A 35 -3.03 2.21 20.26
C ASN A 35 -1.74 1.46 19.91
N ASP A 36 -1.85 0.23 19.41
CA ASP A 36 -0.71 -0.58 18.96
C ASP A 36 -0.47 -0.37 17.46
N ILE A 37 0.11 0.79 17.15
CA ILE A 37 0.38 1.23 15.77
C ILE A 37 1.26 0.23 15.01
N GLU A 38 2.20 -0.44 15.70
CA GLU A 38 3.12 -1.36 15.04
C GLU A 38 2.41 -2.64 14.63
N ASN A 39 1.60 -3.23 15.52
CA ASN A 39 0.75 -4.36 15.18
C ASN A 39 -0.24 -4.03 14.05
N MET A 40 -0.82 -2.82 14.07
CA MET A 40 -1.69 -2.33 12.99
C MET A 40 -0.97 -2.23 11.64
N LYS A 41 0.27 -1.75 11.63
CA LYS A 41 1.12 -1.71 10.42
C LYS A 41 1.47 -3.12 9.95
N GLU A 42 1.82 -4.03 10.86
CA GLU A 42 2.12 -5.41 10.52
C GLU A 42 0.90 -6.12 9.91
N PHE A 43 -0.27 -5.97 10.53
CA PHE A 43 -1.52 -6.53 10.02
C PHE A 43 -1.86 -5.99 8.64
N SER A 44 -1.76 -4.68 8.43
CA SER A 44 -2.06 -4.06 7.14
C SER A 44 -1.04 -4.39 6.04
N THR A 45 0.23 -4.62 6.40
CA THR A 45 1.30 -4.95 5.45
C THR A 45 1.36 -6.43 5.11
N TYR A 46 1.04 -7.31 6.06
CA TYR A 46 1.19 -8.76 5.89
C TYR A 46 -0.10 -9.54 6.15
N GLY A 47 -0.83 -9.22 7.21
CA GLY A 47 -2.06 -9.92 7.61
C GLY A 47 -3.11 -9.93 6.49
N LEU A 48 -3.43 -8.75 5.95
CA LEU A 48 -4.41 -8.61 4.86
C LEU A 48 -3.98 -9.40 3.60
N TYR A 49 -2.70 -9.34 3.23
CA TYR A 49 -2.18 -10.06 2.07
C TYR A 49 -2.22 -11.58 2.24
N ARG A 50 -2.04 -12.11 3.46
CA ARG A 50 -2.18 -13.55 3.74
C ARG A 50 -3.61 -14.06 3.56
N MET A 51 -4.60 -13.18 3.72
CA MET A 51 -6.02 -13.50 3.53
C MET A 51 -6.47 -13.31 2.07
N ALA A 52 -5.77 -12.46 1.32
CA ALA A 52 -6.13 -12.12 -0.04
C ALA A 52 -5.93 -13.31 -0.99
N LYS A 53 -6.93 -13.58 -1.83
CA LYS A 53 -6.86 -14.56 -2.92
C LYS A 53 -6.23 -13.96 -4.16
N HIS A 54 -6.52 -12.69 -4.43
CA HIS A 54 -5.90 -11.91 -5.50
C HIS A 54 -5.97 -10.41 -5.17
N ALA A 55 -5.26 -9.63 -5.97
CA ALA A 55 -5.28 -8.17 -5.92
C ALA A 55 -5.75 -7.60 -7.26
N LYS A 56 -6.49 -6.50 -7.20
CA LYS A 56 -6.81 -5.66 -8.37
C LYS A 56 -5.96 -4.40 -8.24
N THR A 57 -5.04 -4.22 -9.18
CA THR A 57 -4.01 -3.19 -9.08
C THR A 57 -4.07 -2.25 -10.28
N VAL A 58 -3.99 -0.95 -10.02
CA VAL A 58 -3.88 0.12 -11.02
C VAL A 58 -2.57 0.86 -10.81
N PHE A 59 -1.83 1.08 -11.91
CA PHE A 59 -0.56 1.79 -11.90
C PHE A 59 -0.72 3.13 -12.59
N ASN A 60 -0.25 4.18 -11.93
CA ASN A 60 -0.14 5.53 -12.45
C ASN A 60 1.25 6.10 -12.14
N VAL A 61 1.66 7.10 -12.90
CA VAL A 61 2.87 7.88 -12.60
C VAL A 61 2.50 9.34 -12.63
N LEU A 62 2.80 10.04 -11.55
CA LEU A 62 2.56 11.47 -11.40
C LEU A 62 3.87 12.16 -11.01
N ASN A 63 3.97 13.45 -11.30
CA ASN A 63 5.03 14.28 -10.78
C ASN A 63 4.67 14.71 -9.36
N ALA A 64 5.61 14.62 -8.42
CA ALA A 64 5.40 15.06 -7.05
C ALA A 64 4.99 16.54 -6.99
N ASP A 65 3.90 16.78 -6.28
CA ASP A 65 3.41 18.09 -5.88
C ASP A 65 3.50 18.25 -4.35
N ALA A 66 2.87 19.29 -3.81
CA ALA A 66 2.88 19.57 -2.38
C ALA A 66 2.15 18.51 -1.53
N ASP A 67 1.33 17.65 -2.14
CA ASP A 67 0.46 16.69 -1.45
C ASP A 67 1.04 15.27 -1.43
N SER A 68 2.31 15.11 -1.81
CA SER A 68 3.03 13.83 -1.69
C SER A 68 3.20 13.41 -0.22
N TYR A 69 2.94 12.13 0.07
CA TYR A 69 3.16 11.56 1.41
C TYR A 69 4.62 11.13 1.64
N ILE A 70 5.49 11.27 0.64
CA ILE A 70 6.94 11.03 0.77
C ILE A 70 7.62 12.32 1.27
N ALA A 71 8.12 12.29 2.51
CA ALA A 71 8.80 13.43 3.13
C ALA A 71 10.09 13.79 2.40
N GLY A 72 10.29 15.10 2.19
CA GLY A 72 11.50 15.64 1.54
C GLY A 72 11.60 15.34 0.04
N ILE A 73 10.49 15.00 -0.62
CA ILE A 73 10.46 14.81 -2.06
C ILE A 73 10.69 16.13 -2.80
N ASN A 74 11.42 16.09 -3.93
CA ASN A 74 11.61 17.28 -4.74
C ASN A 74 10.38 17.51 -5.62
N LYS A 75 10.02 18.78 -5.83
CA LYS A 75 8.99 19.16 -6.80
C LYS A 75 9.31 18.57 -8.17
N ASN A 76 8.30 18.01 -8.82
CA ASN A 76 8.40 17.33 -10.12
C ASN A 76 9.21 16.03 -10.13
N GLU A 77 9.62 15.49 -8.97
CA GLU A 77 10.22 14.15 -8.92
C GLU A 77 9.15 13.10 -9.27
N PRO A 78 9.41 12.15 -10.17
CA PRO A 78 8.41 11.15 -10.54
C PRO A 78 8.05 10.24 -9.36
N VAL A 79 6.75 10.07 -9.13
CA VAL A 79 6.17 9.16 -8.14
C VAL A 79 5.30 8.15 -8.85
N ILE A 80 5.59 6.87 -8.61
CA ILE A 80 4.72 5.78 -9.03
C ILE A 80 3.61 5.68 -8.00
N ILE A 81 2.37 5.79 -8.47
CA ILE A 81 1.17 5.58 -7.66
C ILE A 81 0.64 4.19 -8.00
N VAL A 82 0.52 3.34 -6.99
CA VAL A 82 -0.13 2.04 -7.11
C VAL A 82 -1.37 2.07 -6.25
N GLU A 83 -2.53 1.86 -6.85
CA GLU A 83 -3.78 1.67 -6.11
C GLU A 83 -4.13 0.19 -6.18
N GLU A 84 -4.37 -0.41 -5.03
CA GLU A 84 -4.59 -1.83 -4.90
C GLU A 84 -5.85 -2.13 -4.07
N ILE A 85 -6.66 -3.06 -4.55
CA ILE A 85 -7.77 -3.63 -3.80
C ILE A 85 -7.45 -5.10 -3.56
N LEU A 86 -7.32 -5.49 -2.30
CA LEU A 86 -7.16 -6.89 -1.92
C LEU A 86 -8.53 -7.55 -1.82
N VAL A 87 -8.65 -8.74 -2.41
CA VAL A 87 -9.93 -9.47 -2.53
C VAL A 87 -9.76 -10.88 -1.97
N GLU A 88 -10.65 -11.28 -1.06
CA GLU A 88 -10.69 -12.64 -0.53
C GLU A 88 -11.55 -13.58 -1.41
N GLU A 89 -11.73 -14.81 -0.96
CA GLU A 89 -12.62 -15.75 -1.62
C GLU A 89 -14.08 -15.25 -1.64
N GLY A 90 -14.77 -15.43 -2.76
CA GLY A 90 -16.14 -14.94 -2.93
C GLY A 90 -16.26 -13.46 -3.32
N ASP A 91 -15.18 -12.85 -3.83
CA ASP A 91 -15.13 -11.47 -4.34
C ASP A 91 -15.40 -10.37 -3.28
N LYS A 92 -15.27 -10.71 -1.99
CA LYS A 92 -15.33 -9.72 -0.91
C LYS A 92 -14.03 -8.92 -0.84
N GLN A 93 -14.16 -7.59 -0.78
CA GLN A 93 -13.03 -6.68 -0.63
C GLN A 93 -12.53 -6.72 0.82
N LEU A 94 -11.21 -6.90 0.98
CA LEU A 94 -10.54 -6.87 2.28
C LEU A 94 -10.04 -5.46 2.61
N SER A 95 -9.45 -4.80 1.62
CA SER A 95 -8.84 -3.49 1.81
C SER A 95 -8.65 -2.75 0.50
N TYR A 96 -8.43 -1.44 0.64
CA TYR A 96 -7.86 -0.58 -0.37
C TYR A 96 -6.51 -0.06 0.14
N ALA A 97 -5.49 -0.07 -0.72
CA ALA A 97 -4.20 0.50 -0.44
C ALA A 97 -3.79 1.47 -1.55
N LYS A 98 -3.22 2.61 -1.16
CA LYS A 98 -2.56 3.56 -2.06
C LYS A 98 -1.09 3.64 -1.69
N HIS A 99 -0.25 3.19 -2.61
CA HIS A 99 1.20 3.26 -2.50
C HIS A 99 1.70 4.47 -3.30
N GLN A 100 2.49 5.32 -2.66
CA GLN A 100 3.32 6.32 -3.33
C GLN A 100 4.76 5.86 -3.26
N LEU A 101 5.40 5.70 -4.41
CA LEU A 101 6.73 5.12 -4.51
C LEU A 101 7.63 6.06 -5.30
N LEU A 102 8.82 6.35 -4.79
CA LEU A 102 9.77 7.20 -5.48
C LEU A 102 10.24 6.53 -6.77
N GLY A 103 9.96 7.12 -7.92
CA GLY A 103 10.19 6.51 -9.23
C GLY A 103 11.67 6.23 -9.52
N SER A 104 12.59 6.93 -8.84
CA SER A 104 14.03 6.68 -8.93
C SER A 104 14.51 5.46 -8.14
N MET A 105 13.68 4.91 -7.24
CA MET A 105 14.04 3.82 -6.32
C MET A 105 13.27 2.52 -6.55
N TYR A 106 12.16 2.56 -7.29
CA TYR A 106 11.29 1.42 -7.52
C TYR A 106 11.22 1.04 -9.00
N ARG A 107 11.19 -0.27 -9.27
CA ARG A 107 11.00 -0.85 -10.60
C ARG A 107 10.12 -2.09 -10.49
N PHE A 108 9.22 -2.25 -11.47
CA PHE A 108 8.31 -3.39 -11.54
C PHE A 108 8.60 -4.23 -12.78
N SER A 109 8.67 -5.54 -12.61
CA SER A 109 8.65 -6.51 -13.70
C SER A 109 7.26 -7.12 -13.78
N MET A 110 6.59 -6.99 -14.91
CA MET A 110 5.34 -7.70 -15.16
C MET A 110 5.63 -8.95 -15.98
N GLU A 111 5.44 -10.11 -15.38
CA GLU A 111 5.44 -11.37 -16.12
C GLU A 111 4.09 -11.51 -16.85
N ARG A 112 4.10 -11.25 -18.14
CA ARG A 112 2.97 -11.57 -19.00
C ARG A 112 3.11 -13.02 -19.44
N LYS A 113 2.25 -13.90 -18.94
CA LYS A 113 2.04 -15.19 -19.59
C LYS A 113 1.36 -14.92 -20.92
N SER A 114 2.09 -15.04 -22.04
CA SER A 114 1.44 -15.07 -23.34
C SER A 114 0.64 -16.36 -23.40
N HIS A 115 -0.69 -16.25 -23.53
CA HIS A 115 -1.50 -17.36 -23.98
C HIS A 115 -1.24 -17.55 -25.48
N MET A 116 -0.10 -18.15 -25.82
CA MET A 116 0.11 -18.80 -27.12
C MET A 116 -0.31 -20.26 -27.01
#